data_AF-A0A7S1CN96-F1
#
_entry.id   AF-A0A7S1CN96-F1
#
_cell.length_a   1.000
_cell.length_b   1.000
_cell.length_c   1.000
_cell.angle_alpha   90.00
_cell.angle_beta   90.00
_cell.angle_gamma   90.00
#
_symmetry.space_group_name_H-M   'P 1'
#
loop_
_entity.id
_entity.type
_entity.pdbx_description
1 polymer ?
#
loop_
_entity_poly.entity_id
_entity_poly.type
_entity_poly.pdbx_seq_one_letter_code
_entity_poly.pdbx_strand_id
1 'polypeptide(L)'
;DPSTNPPLHHFLTLLVGFDCVDDESKHERGRDADMPVPSKWTGKHSPPYFYWIYYLHSNIVALNKLRASKGLSTFSFRPHSGEAGEVDHMAATFLTAESINHGITMRRAPAMQYLYYLTQIGLAMSPLSNNKLFVDYHRNPFFTFFARGLNVSLSTDDPLLLHLTKEPLVEEYCVAAQVWKLSNTDKCEIARNSVLQSGFEHPYKAHYAGENYHLPGVAGNDITLTNVPNIRLLFRHEVLQAELTLVSNGARVSQRAVTMSPLPMMRAGSRGKSGSSSGSGPPSPL
;
A
#
# COMPACT_ATOMS: atom_id res chain seq x y z
N ASP A 1 -17.78 -6.20 -26.71
CA ASP A 1 -18.98 -5.46 -27.12
C ASP A 1 -20.03 -5.71 -26.03
N PRO A 2 -20.62 -4.69 -25.39
CA PRO A 2 -21.64 -4.89 -24.36
C PRO A 2 -22.86 -5.70 -24.84
N SER A 3 -23.22 -5.59 -26.11
CA SER A 3 -24.40 -6.25 -26.68
C SER A 3 -24.25 -7.77 -26.80
N THR A 4 -23.01 -8.29 -26.85
CA THR A 4 -22.75 -9.74 -26.96
C THR A 4 -23.01 -10.49 -25.67
N ASN A 5 -23.02 -9.80 -24.52
CA ASN A 5 -23.38 -10.39 -23.23
C ASN A 5 -23.95 -9.31 -22.28
N PRO A 6 -25.24 -8.97 -22.42
CA PRO A 6 -25.87 -7.93 -21.60
C PRO A 6 -25.86 -8.22 -20.08
N PRO A 7 -26.10 -9.46 -19.61
CA PRO A 7 -26.00 -9.78 -18.17
C PRO A 7 -24.60 -9.48 -17.60
N LEU A 8 -23.55 -9.88 -18.31
CA LEU A 8 -22.18 -9.56 -17.90
C LEU A 8 -21.94 -8.06 -17.90
N HIS A 9 -22.41 -7.34 -18.92
CA HIS A 9 -22.23 -5.89 -18.97
C HIS A 9 -22.87 -5.21 -17.75
N HIS A 10 -24.10 -5.58 -17.40
CA HIS A 10 -24.78 -5.05 -16.23
C HIS A 10 -24.02 -5.37 -14.95
N PHE A 11 -23.57 -6.61 -14.75
CA PHE A 11 -22.72 -6.96 -13.62
C PHE A 11 -21.46 -6.09 -13.53
N LEU A 12 -20.79 -5.85 -14.66
CA LEU A 12 -19.60 -5.00 -14.72
C LEU A 12 -19.87 -3.51 -14.47
N THR A 13 -21.12 -3.06 -14.49
CA THR A 13 -21.49 -1.72 -14.02
C THR A 13 -21.56 -1.63 -12.51
N LEU A 14 -21.76 -2.75 -11.82
CA LEU A 14 -21.82 -2.84 -10.36
C LEU A 14 -20.46 -3.20 -9.74
N LEU A 15 -19.59 -3.87 -10.52
CA LEU A 15 -18.25 -4.22 -10.06
C LEU A 15 -17.38 -2.97 -9.92
N VAL A 16 -16.82 -2.77 -8.73
CA VAL A 16 -16.01 -1.60 -8.40
C VAL A 16 -14.51 -1.87 -8.34
N GLY A 17 -14.09 -3.14 -8.26
CA GLY A 17 -12.67 -3.46 -8.16
C GLY A 17 -12.35 -4.94 -8.20
N PHE A 18 -11.05 -5.22 -8.30
CA PHE A 18 -10.47 -6.56 -8.22
C PHE A 18 -9.64 -6.69 -6.95
N ASP A 19 -9.77 -7.84 -6.32
CA ASP A 19 -9.00 -8.25 -5.15
C ASP A 19 -8.29 -9.57 -5.47
N CYS A 20 -7.06 -9.72 -4.99
CA CYS A 20 -6.23 -10.91 -5.17
C CYS A 20 -5.96 -11.50 -3.79
N VAL A 21 -6.28 -12.78 -3.61
CA VAL A 21 -6.28 -13.46 -2.31
C VAL A 21 -5.64 -14.85 -2.42
N ASP A 22 -5.00 -15.31 -1.35
CA ASP A 22 -4.72 -16.69 -0.94
C ASP A 22 -4.04 -16.59 0.45
N ASP A 23 -3.71 -17.71 1.06
CA ASP A 23 -2.88 -17.79 2.27
C ASP A 23 -1.48 -17.22 2.02
N GLU A 24 -1.27 -15.96 2.40
CA GLU A 24 -0.01 -15.22 2.29
C GLU A 24 1.14 -15.83 3.11
N SER A 25 0.87 -16.74 4.05
CA SER A 25 1.90 -17.39 4.87
C SER A 25 2.67 -18.49 4.13
N LYS A 26 2.13 -18.97 2.99
CA LYS A 26 2.77 -20.00 2.17
C LYS A 26 4.11 -19.49 1.64
N HIS A 27 5.14 -20.31 1.80
CA HIS A 27 6.47 -19.95 1.31
C HIS A 27 6.52 -19.89 -0.22
N GLU A 28 6.99 -18.76 -0.74
CA GLU A 28 7.09 -18.49 -2.16
C GLU A 28 8.46 -18.87 -2.72
N ARG A 29 8.48 -19.46 -3.91
CA ARG A 29 9.71 -19.88 -4.60
C ARG A 29 9.95 -19.05 -5.85
N GLY A 30 11.23 -18.83 -6.14
CA GLY A 30 11.68 -18.10 -7.33
C GLY A 30 11.50 -16.60 -7.14
N ARG A 31 12.60 -15.87 -7.01
CA ARG A 31 12.65 -14.39 -7.07
C ARG A 31 13.68 -13.95 -8.10
N ASP A 32 13.81 -14.74 -9.16
CA ASP A 32 14.76 -14.46 -10.23
C ASP A 32 14.28 -13.27 -11.04
N ALA A 33 15.20 -12.41 -11.47
CA ALA A 33 14.87 -11.24 -12.29
C ALA A 33 14.24 -11.62 -13.64
N ASP A 34 14.59 -12.80 -14.17
CA ASP A 34 14.09 -13.33 -15.45
C ASP A 34 12.97 -14.36 -15.24
N MET A 35 11.81 -13.89 -14.81
CA MET A 35 10.62 -14.74 -14.73
C MET A 35 9.99 -14.98 -16.11
N PRO A 36 9.50 -16.21 -16.40
CA PRO A 36 8.80 -16.47 -17.64
C PRO A 36 7.47 -15.71 -17.67
N VAL A 37 7.01 -15.30 -18.86
CA VAL A 37 5.67 -14.73 -19.04
C VAL A 37 4.56 -15.75 -18.72
N PRO A 38 3.30 -15.34 -18.46
CA PRO A 38 2.25 -16.25 -17.96
C PRO A 38 1.98 -17.44 -18.87
N SER A 39 2.05 -17.25 -20.19
CA SER A 39 1.89 -18.32 -21.17
C SER A 39 3.02 -19.37 -21.16
N LYS A 40 4.15 -19.05 -20.54
CA LYS A 40 5.32 -19.93 -20.40
C LYS A 40 5.50 -20.44 -18.96
N TRP A 41 4.63 -20.06 -18.03
CA TRP A 41 4.67 -20.60 -16.67
C TRP A 41 4.15 -22.03 -16.66
N THR A 42 5.06 -23.00 -16.72
CA THR A 42 4.76 -24.44 -16.72
C THR A 42 5.17 -25.14 -15.43
N GLY A 43 5.71 -24.38 -14.47
CA GLY A 43 6.10 -24.88 -13.16
C GLY A 43 4.91 -25.44 -12.38
N LYS A 44 5.16 -26.43 -11.52
CA LYS A 44 4.12 -27.03 -10.66
C LYS A 44 3.66 -26.14 -9.51
N HIS A 45 4.41 -25.08 -9.23
CA HIS A 45 4.16 -24.17 -8.12
C HIS A 45 3.47 -22.90 -8.61
N SER A 46 2.66 -22.29 -7.74
CA SER A 46 2.11 -20.97 -7.98
C SER A 46 3.25 -19.95 -8.17
N PRO A 47 3.12 -18.99 -9.09
CA PRO A 47 4.01 -17.84 -9.14
C PRO A 47 4.02 -17.08 -7.80
N PRO A 48 5.13 -16.40 -7.46
CA PRO A 48 5.20 -15.57 -6.26
C PRO A 48 4.22 -14.40 -6.35
N TYR A 49 3.85 -13.83 -5.20
CA TYR A 49 2.84 -12.79 -5.07
C TYR A 49 3.08 -11.60 -6.00
N PHE A 50 4.31 -11.07 -6.07
CA PHE A 50 4.61 -9.91 -6.92
C PHE A 50 4.32 -10.18 -8.41
N TYR A 51 4.43 -11.44 -8.86
CA TYR A 51 4.11 -11.84 -10.22
C TYR A 51 2.61 -11.69 -10.49
N TRP A 52 1.78 -12.19 -9.56
CA TRP A 52 0.33 -12.02 -9.61
C TRP A 52 -0.06 -10.55 -9.63
N ILE A 53 0.48 -9.76 -8.69
CA ILE A 53 0.23 -8.33 -8.58
C ILE A 53 0.61 -7.59 -9.87
N TYR A 54 1.78 -7.87 -10.44
CA TYR A 54 2.24 -7.21 -11.67
C TYR A 54 1.31 -7.47 -12.86
N TYR A 55 0.98 -8.75 -13.13
CA TYR A 55 0.17 -9.09 -14.30
C TYR A 55 -1.30 -8.71 -14.12
N LEU A 56 -1.85 -8.81 -12.91
CA LEU A 56 -3.20 -8.31 -12.61
C LEU A 56 -3.26 -6.80 -12.80
N HIS A 57 -2.34 -6.04 -12.19
CA HIS A 57 -2.26 -4.60 -12.36
C HIS A 57 -2.15 -4.21 -13.84
N SER A 58 -1.21 -4.81 -14.57
CA SER A 58 -0.97 -4.49 -15.99
C SER A 58 -2.22 -4.71 -16.85
N ASN A 59 -2.92 -5.83 -16.62
CA ASN A 59 -4.15 -6.15 -17.34
C ASN A 59 -5.30 -5.22 -16.95
N ILE A 60 -5.47 -4.91 -15.66
CA ILE A 60 -6.50 -4.00 -15.15
C ILE A 60 -6.28 -2.59 -15.72
N VAL A 61 -5.05 -2.09 -15.75
CA VAL A 61 -4.73 -0.78 -16.33
C VAL A 61 -5.06 -0.74 -17.83
N ALA A 62 -4.66 -1.76 -18.59
CA ALA A 62 -4.96 -1.84 -20.02
C ALA A 62 -6.47 -1.90 -20.27
N LEU A 63 -7.19 -2.71 -19.48
CA LEU A 63 -8.65 -2.84 -19.55
C LEU A 63 -9.34 -1.52 -19.19
N ASN A 64 -8.93 -0.87 -18.10
CA ASN A 64 -9.50 0.39 -17.66
C ASN A 64 -9.32 1.50 -18.71
N LYS A 65 -8.15 1.58 -19.35
CA LYS A 65 -7.93 2.54 -20.45
C LYS A 65 -8.91 2.32 -21.60
N LEU A 66 -9.15 1.06 -21.99
CA LEU A 66 -10.11 0.72 -23.04
C LEU A 66 -11.57 0.98 -22.62
N ARG A 67 -11.91 0.69 -21.36
CA ARG A 67 -13.26 0.92 -20.83
C ARG A 67 -13.56 2.42 -20.75
N ALA A 68 -12.62 3.19 -20.21
CA ALA A 68 -12.70 4.64 -20.13
C ALA A 68 -12.83 5.28 -21.52
N SER A 69 -12.06 4.82 -22.52
CA SER A 69 -12.16 5.33 -23.90
C SER A 69 -13.53 5.06 -24.56
N LYS A 70 -14.35 4.20 -23.95
CA LYS A 70 -15.72 3.88 -24.38
C LYS A 70 -16.79 4.43 -23.44
N GLY A 71 -16.42 5.26 -22.46
CA GLY A 71 -17.34 5.81 -21.47
C GLY A 71 -17.92 4.75 -20.51
N LEU A 72 -17.24 3.63 -20.31
CA LEU A 72 -17.66 2.56 -19.40
C LEU A 72 -17.01 2.73 -18.02
N SER A 73 -17.64 2.17 -16.98
CA SER A 73 -17.08 2.12 -15.61
C SER A 73 -15.70 1.44 -15.58
N THR A 74 -14.84 1.83 -14.65
CA THR A 74 -13.50 1.23 -14.46
C THR A 74 -13.40 0.53 -13.11
N PHE A 75 -12.33 -0.24 -12.91
CA PHE A 75 -12.14 -1.05 -11.71
C PHE A 75 -10.88 -0.62 -10.97
N SER A 76 -10.97 -0.44 -9.65
CA SER A 76 -9.78 -0.28 -8.80
C SER A 76 -9.12 -1.63 -8.54
N PHE A 77 -7.81 -1.68 -8.36
CA PHE A 77 -7.09 -2.84 -7.88
C PHE A 77 -6.78 -2.72 -6.37
N ARG A 78 -7.38 -3.62 -5.59
CA ARG A 78 -7.39 -3.58 -4.12
C ARG A 78 -7.09 -4.95 -3.52
N PRO A 79 -5.85 -5.45 -3.66
CA PRO A 79 -5.49 -6.80 -3.23
C PRO A 79 -5.40 -6.92 -1.70
N HIS A 80 -5.59 -8.15 -1.19
CA HIS A 80 -5.09 -8.55 0.12
C HIS A 80 -3.56 -8.53 0.08
N SER A 81 -2.96 -7.87 1.07
CA SER A 81 -1.51 -7.71 1.13
C SER A 81 -1.01 -7.48 2.55
N GLY A 82 -0.03 -8.26 2.96
CA GLY A 82 0.66 -8.09 4.23
C GLY A 82 -0.20 -8.46 5.44
N GLU A 83 -1.17 -9.36 5.30
CA GLU A 83 -1.75 -10.04 6.45
C GLU A 83 -0.71 -10.96 7.11
N ALA A 84 -0.03 -11.74 6.27
CA ALA A 84 1.07 -12.62 6.62
C ALA A 84 2.20 -12.46 5.60
N GLY A 85 3.03 -13.49 5.44
CA GLY A 85 4.06 -13.50 4.40
C GLY A 85 5.20 -12.48 4.59
N GLU A 86 5.81 -12.15 3.45
CA GLU A 86 7.01 -11.34 3.34
C GLU A 86 6.68 -9.85 3.12
N VAL A 87 7.61 -8.97 3.52
CA VAL A 87 7.39 -7.51 3.46
C VAL A 87 7.33 -6.99 2.02
N ASP A 88 7.91 -7.70 1.05
CA ASP A 88 7.93 -7.31 -0.36
C ASP A 88 6.55 -7.38 -1.02
N HIS A 89 5.59 -8.13 -0.46
CA HIS A 89 4.19 -8.10 -0.88
C HIS A 89 3.65 -6.66 -0.89
N MET A 90 3.93 -5.91 0.16
CA MET A 90 3.52 -4.51 0.24
C MET A 90 4.37 -3.57 -0.60
N ALA A 91 5.62 -3.94 -0.92
CA ALA A 91 6.40 -3.18 -1.89
C ALA A 91 5.77 -3.28 -3.29
N ALA A 92 5.31 -4.47 -3.67
CA ALA A 92 4.59 -4.67 -4.92
C ALA A 92 3.28 -3.88 -4.94
N THR A 93 2.46 -4.01 -3.89
CA THR A 93 1.16 -3.31 -3.85
C THR A 93 1.26 -1.81 -3.67
N PHE A 94 2.28 -1.30 -2.97
CA PHE A 94 2.58 0.14 -2.92
C PHE A 94 2.76 0.74 -4.31
N LEU A 95 3.38 0.00 -5.23
CA LEU A 95 3.65 0.46 -6.60
C LEU A 95 2.45 0.34 -7.53
N THR A 96 1.50 -0.56 -7.24
CA THR A 96 0.49 -0.98 -8.22
C THR A 96 -0.97 -0.84 -7.77
N ALA A 97 -1.25 -0.82 -6.47
CA ALA A 97 -2.61 -0.88 -5.94
C ALA A 97 -3.11 0.50 -5.48
N GLU A 98 -4.41 0.73 -5.61
CA GLU A 98 -5.06 1.94 -5.11
C GLU A 98 -5.34 1.88 -3.60
N SER A 99 -5.56 0.69 -3.05
CA SER A 99 -5.65 0.40 -1.62
C SER A 99 -5.31 -1.06 -1.36
N ILE A 100 -5.14 -1.47 -0.11
CA ILE A 100 -4.94 -2.88 0.26
C ILE A 100 -5.86 -3.29 1.41
N ASN A 101 -6.11 -4.59 1.51
CA ASN A 101 -6.68 -5.20 2.70
C ASN A 101 -5.54 -5.73 3.59
N HIS A 102 -5.69 -5.61 4.91
CA HIS A 102 -4.73 -5.94 5.98
C HIS A 102 -3.54 -4.97 6.15
N GLY A 103 -2.34 -5.29 5.65
CA GLY A 103 -1.13 -4.53 5.91
C GLY A 103 -0.51 -4.70 7.31
N ILE A 104 -0.85 -5.77 8.05
CA ILE A 104 -0.36 -6.07 9.39
C ILE A 104 1.17 -6.13 9.44
N THR A 105 1.80 -6.81 8.47
CA THR A 105 3.25 -7.03 8.45
C THR A 105 4.05 -5.73 8.30
N MET A 106 3.40 -4.63 7.92
CA MET A 106 3.97 -3.28 7.82
C MET A 106 4.53 -2.78 9.14
N ARG A 107 4.04 -3.32 10.27
CA ARG A 107 4.59 -3.05 11.60
C ARG A 107 6.09 -3.37 11.72
N ARG A 108 6.62 -4.25 10.85
CA ARG A 108 8.03 -4.66 10.81
C ARG A 108 8.85 -3.86 9.80
N ALA A 109 8.24 -2.96 9.04
CA ALA A 109 8.85 -2.23 7.93
C ALA A 109 8.59 -0.72 8.05
N PRO A 110 9.33 0.01 8.91
CA PRO A 110 9.09 1.43 9.17
C PRO A 110 9.12 2.30 7.91
N ALA A 111 10.04 2.01 6.97
CA ALA A 111 10.13 2.73 5.70
C ALA A 111 8.86 2.53 4.86
N MET A 112 8.36 1.29 4.77
CA MET A 112 7.12 1.00 4.03
C MET A 112 5.92 1.68 4.68
N GLN A 113 5.86 1.64 6.01
CA GLN A 113 4.82 2.34 6.77
C GLN A 113 4.79 3.84 6.49
N TYR A 114 5.97 4.45 6.43
CA TYR A 114 6.09 5.88 6.15
C TYR A 114 5.67 6.19 4.71
N LEU A 115 6.02 5.34 3.74
CA LEU A 115 5.56 5.50 2.36
C LEU A 115 4.04 5.46 2.23
N TYR A 116 3.37 4.47 2.84
CA TYR A 116 1.90 4.39 2.87
C TYR A 116 1.26 5.58 3.57
N TYR A 117 1.89 6.09 4.63
CA TYR A 117 1.46 7.32 5.28
C TYR A 117 1.57 8.53 4.34
N LEU A 118 2.70 8.73 3.67
CA LEU A 118 2.90 9.89 2.79
C LEU A 118 1.98 9.86 1.57
N THR A 119 1.72 8.68 1.01
CA THR A 119 0.85 8.51 -0.17
C THR A 119 -0.62 8.34 0.18
N GLN A 120 -0.95 8.17 1.47
CA GLN A 120 -2.30 7.97 1.98
C GLN A 120 -3.04 6.80 1.29
N ILE A 121 -2.32 5.75 0.90
CA ILE A 121 -2.91 4.50 0.37
C ILE A 121 -3.77 3.87 1.47
N GLY A 122 -5.01 3.52 1.13
CA GLY A 122 -5.99 2.98 2.06
C GLY A 122 -5.66 1.59 2.58
N LEU A 123 -5.87 1.36 3.87
CA LEU A 123 -5.75 0.07 4.55
C LEU A 123 -7.10 -0.32 5.15
N ALA A 124 -7.77 -1.31 4.56
CA ALA A 124 -8.95 -1.93 5.16
C ALA A 124 -8.50 -3.08 6.07
N MET A 125 -8.69 -2.95 7.38
CA MET A 125 -8.15 -3.87 8.36
C MET A 125 -9.27 -4.55 9.15
N SER A 126 -9.10 -5.84 9.44
CA SER A 126 -10.10 -6.65 10.17
C SER A 126 -9.52 -7.21 11.48
N PRO A 127 -9.38 -6.40 12.54
CA PRO A 127 -8.71 -6.80 13.79
C PRO A 127 -9.26 -8.07 14.46
N LEU A 128 -10.58 -8.31 14.46
CA LEU A 128 -11.17 -9.53 15.02
C LEU A 128 -10.78 -10.78 14.20
N SER A 129 -10.75 -10.67 12.87
CA SER A 129 -10.23 -11.73 12.00
C SER A 129 -8.78 -12.03 12.33
N ASN A 130 -7.95 -10.99 12.35
CA ASN A 130 -6.52 -11.15 12.56
C ASN A 130 -6.22 -11.70 13.96
N ASN A 131 -7.04 -11.38 14.97
CA ASN A 131 -6.96 -11.96 16.32
C ASN A 131 -7.19 -13.47 16.35
N LYS A 132 -8.08 -13.98 15.51
CA LYS A 132 -8.37 -15.41 15.47
C LYS A 132 -7.25 -16.20 14.78
N LEU A 133 -6.53 -15.58 13.83
CA LEU A 133 -5.66 -16.29 12.89
C LEU A 133 -4.16 -15.98 13.03
N PHE A 134 -3.77 -14.73 13.30
CA PHE A 134 -2.39 -14.29 13.07
C PHE A 134 -1.76 -13.46 14.21
N VAL A 135 -2.54 -12.63 14.91
CA VAL A 135 -2.00 -11.67 15.89
C VAL A 135 -3.00 -11.33 16.97
N ASP A 136 -2.64 -11.55 18.24
CA ASP A 136 -3.47 -11.15 19.39
C ASP A 136 -4.01 -9.72 19.23
N TYR A 137 -5.27 -9.50 19.58
CA TYR A 137 -5.98 -8.23 19.32
C TYR A 137 -5.23 -7.00 19.86
N HIS A 138 -4.69 -7.09 21.08
CA HIS A 138 -3.92 -6.01 21.71
C HIS A 138 -2.60 -5.71 20.99
N ARG A 139 -2.09 -6.65 20.21
CA ARG A 139 -0.85 -6.53 19.43
C ARG A 139 -1.13 -6.16 17.97
N ASN A 140 -2.40 -6.07 17.54
CA ASN A 140 -2.75 -5.65 16.19
C ASN A 140 -2.30 -4.19 15.96
N PRO A 141 -1.66 -3.87 14.82
CA PRO A 141 -1.07 -2.55 14.61
C PRO A 141 -2.08 -1.46 14.21
N PHE A 142 -3.37 -1.79 14.00
CA PHE A 142 -4.39 -0.84 13.57
C PHE A 142 -4.37 0.48 14.34
N PHE A 143 -4.44 0.43 15.67
CA PHE A 143 -4.46 1.65 16.48
C PHE A 143 -3.18 2.47 16.34
N THR A 144 -2.03 1.81 16.22
CA THR A 144 -0.75 2.50 15.98
C THR A 144 -0.74 3.18 14.61
N PHE A 145 -1.30 2.52 13.59
CA PHE A 145 -1.39 3.08 12.24
C PHE A 145 -2.35 4.28 12.21
N PHE A 146 -3.52 4.14 12.85
CA PHE A 146 -4.47 5.23 13.03
C PHE A 146 -3.86 6.42 13.78
N ALA A 147 -3.15 6.17 14.89
CA ALA A 147 -2.51 7.23 15.66
C ALA A 147 -1.47 8.00 14.83
N ARG A 148 -0.69 7.28 14.00
CA ARG A 148 0.28 7.86 13.06
C ARG A 148 -0.35 8.58 11.86
N GLY A 149 -1.65 8.42 11.63
CA GLY A 149 -2.36 9.09 10.53
C GLY A 149 -2.28 8.36 9.20
N LEU A 150 -2.02 7.04 9.22
CA LEU A 150 -2.24 6.21 8.04
C LEU A 150 -3.73 6.18 7.72
N ASN A 151 -4.05 6.07 6.42
CA ASN A 151 -5.41 6.00 5.92
C ASN A 151 -6.01 4.62 6.20
N VAL A 152 -6.46 4.38 7.44
CA VAL A 152 -7.00 3.08 7.87
C VAL A 152 -8.52 3.12 8.01
N SER A 153 -9.15 1.97 7.73
CA SER A 153 -10.57 1.71 7.97
C SER A 153 -10.74 0.32 8.63
N LEU A 154 -11.86 0.14 9.34
CA LEU A 154 -12.24 -1.16 9.91
C LEU A 154 -13.13 -1.94 8.94
N SER A 155 -12.85 -3.23 8.79
CA SER A 155 -13.58 -4.21 7.98
C SER A 155 -13.83 -5.49 8.78
N THR A 156 -14.70 -6.36 8.27
CA THR A 156 -15.15 -7.58 9.00
C THR A 156 -14.48 -8.87 8.54
N ASP A 157 -13.90 -8.89 7.34
CA ASP A 157 -13.39 -10.11 6.68
C ASP A 157 -14.51 -11.16 6.50
N ASP A 158 -14.52 -12.23 7.31
CA ASP A 158 -15.52 -13.30 7.31
C ASP A 158 -16.56 -13.15 8.45
N PRO A 159 -17.60 -12.29 8.31
CA PRO A 159 -18.56 -12.05 9.39
C PRO A 159 -19.28 -13.31 9.87
N LEU A 160 -19.57 -14.25 8.97
CA LEU A 160 -20.22 -15.52 9.32
C LEU A 160 -19.39 -16.40 10.26
N LEU A 161 -18.07 -16.33 10.17
CA LEU A 161 -17.15 -17.19 10.93
C LEU A 161 -16.64 -16.51 12.22
N LEU A 162 -16.59 -15.18 12.23
CA LEU A 162 -15.82 -14.40 13.20
C LEU A 162 -16.68 -13.62 14.19
N HIS A 163 -17.88 -13.23 13.79
CA HIS A 163 -18.71 -12.29 14.55
C HIS A 163 -19.84 -13.00 15.27
N LEU A 164 -20.23 -12.47 16.42
CA LEU A 164 -21.26 -13.05 17.28
C LEU A 164 -22.58 -12.30 17.21
N THR A 165 -22.55 -11.05 16.74
CA THR A 165 -23.72 -10.17 16.70
C THR A 165 -24.39 -10.17 15.32
N LYS A 166 -25.61 -9.61 15.26
CA LYS A 166 -26.33 -9.40 14.01
C LYS A 166 -25.74 -8.27 13.14
N GLU A 167 -24.91 -7.42 13.74
CA GLU A 167 -24.32 -6.25 13.10
C GLU A 167 -22.79 -6.35 13.18
N PRO A 168 -22.16 -7.19 12.33
CA PRO A 168 -20.76 -7.57 12.47
C PRO A 168 -19.82 -6.35 12.44
N LEU A 169 -20.00 -5.44 11.49
CA LEU A 169 -19.17 -4.24 11.43
C LEU A 169 -19.32 -3.36 12.68
N VAL A 170 -20.52 -3.28 13.26
CA VAL A 170 -20.73 -2.51 14.50
C VAL A 170 -20.02 -3.19 15.68
N GLU A 171 -20.01 -4.51 15.74
CA GLU A 171 -19.22 -5.29 16.70
C GLU A 171 -17.71 -5.00 16.56
N GLU A 172 -17.19 -4.94 15.34
CA GLU A 172 -15.79 -4.58 15.08
C GLU A 172 -15.43 -3.22 15.69
N TYR A 173 -16.26 -2.20 15.45
CA TYR A 173 -16.08 -0.86 16.03
C TYR A 173 -16.26 -0.86 17.55
N CYS A 174 -17.20 -1.63 18.10
CA CYS A 174 -17.44 -1.73 19.53
C CYS A 174 -16.23 -2.31 20.27
N VAL A 175 -15.68 -3.43 19.78
CA VAL A 175 -14.50 -4.06 20.39
C VAL A 175 -13.30 -3.14 20.26
N ALA A 176 -13.05 -2.56 19.08
CA ALA A 176 -11.96 -1.62 18.85
C ALA A 176 -12.03 -0.42 19.81
N ALA A 177 -13.24 0.14 20.00
CA ALA A 177 -13.46 1.26 20.90
C ALA A 177 -13.19 0.91 22.36
N GLN A 178 -13.59 -0.27 22.81
CA GLN A 178 -13.37 -0.71 24.20
C GLN A 178 -11.92 -1.05 24.49
N VAL A 179 -11.23 -1.69 23.53
CA VAL A 179 -9.85 -2.13 23.71
C VAL A 179 -8.87 -0.97 23.54
N TRP A 180 -9.00 -0.18 22.48
CA TRP A 180 -8.09 0.94 22.16
C TRP A 180 -8.57 2.30 22.67
N LYS A 181 -9.69 2.33 23.40
CA LYS A 181 -10.26 3.55 24.01
C LYS A 181 -10.55 4.63 22.97
N LEU A 182 -11.11 4.24 21.82
CA LEU A 182 -11.46 5.17 20.75
C LEU A 182 -12.57 6.13 21.19
N SER A 183 -12.34 7.42 20.99
CA SER A 183 -13.36 8.45 21.15
C SER A 183 -14.40 8.41 20.03
N ASN A 184 -15.49 9.18 20.17
CA ASN A 184 -16.45 9.34 19.07
C ASN A 184 -15.80 9.98 17.84
N THR A 185 -14.92 10.96 18.03
CA THR A 185 -14.16 11.56 16.94
C THR A 185 -13.33 10.52 16.19
N ASP A 186 -12.68 9.60 16.90
CA ASP A 186 -11.85 8.56 16.28
C ASP A 186 -12.69 7.60 15.46
N LYS A 187 -13.82 7.14 16.01
CA LYS A 187 -14.76 6.26 15.29
C LYS A 187 -15.32 6.94 14.04
N CYS A 188 -15.71 8.22 14.14
CA CYS A 188 -16.20 8.99 13.00
C CYS A 188 -15.11 9.21 11.94
N GLU A 189 -13.86 9.45 12.33
CA GLU A 189 -12.74 9.56 11.39
C GLU A 189 -12.49 8.26 10.63
N ILE A 190 -12.48 7.12 11.34
CA ILE A 190 -12.31 5.79 10.73
C ILE A 190 -13.47 5.48 9.76
N ALA A 191 -14.71 5.80 10.16
CA ALA A 191 -15.89 5.61 9.31
C ALA A 191 -15.88 6.55 8.09
N ARG A 192 -15.46 7.80 8.24
CA ARG A 192 -15.27 8.72 7.12
C ARG A 192 -14.23 8.16 6.14
N ASN A 193 -13.11 7.65 6.64
CA ASN A 193 -12.07 7.07 5.80
C ASN A 193 -12.60 5.86 5.01
N SER A 194 -13.45 5.01 5.59
CA SER A 194 -14.03 3.87 4.86
C SER A 194 -14.91 4.31 3.68
N VAL A 195 -15.69 5.39 3.83
CA VAL A 195 -16.45 5.99 2.72
C VAL A 195 -15.51 6.50 1.63
N LEU A 196 -14.42 7.16 1.99
CA LEU A 196 -13.44 7.66 1.02
C LEU A 196 -12.73 6.53 0.27
N GLN A 197 -12.36 5.45 0.98
CA GLN A 197 -11.73 4.24 0.43
C GLN A 197 -12.70 3.38 -0.41
N SER A 198 -14.01 3.56 -0.22
CA SER A 198 -15.02 2.75 -0.91
C SER A 198 -14.98 2.90 -2.44
N GLY A 199 -15.53 1.92 -3.14
CA GLY A 199 -15.67 1.94 -4.59
C GLY A 199 -16.90 2.69 -5.11
N PHE A 200 -17.71 3.29 -4.24
CA PHE A 200 -18.95 3.95 -4.64
C PHE A 200 -18.70 5.18 -5.52
N GLU A 201 -19.65 5.46 -6.40
CA GLU A 201 -19.64 6.61 -7.29
C GLU A 201 -19.76 7.92 -6.51
N HIS A 202 -19.35 9.02 -7.16
CA HIS A 202 -19.34 10.35 -6.58
C HIS A 202 -20.66 10.75 -5.88
N PRO A 203 -21.87 10.53 -6.46
CA PRO A 203 -23.11 10.93 -5.80
C PRO A 203 -23.32 10.29 -4.42
N TYR A 204 -22.92 9.02 -4.26
CA TYR A 204 -23.02 8.33 -2.97
C TYR A 204 -22.00 8.86 -1.97
N LYS A 205 -20.75 9.10 -2.41
CA LYS A 205 -19.72 9.68 -1.54
C LYS A 205 -20.08 11.11 -1.12
N ALA A 206 -20.63 11.92 -2.03
CA ALA A 206 -21.13 13.26 -1.73
C ALA A 206 -22.28 13.23 -0.73
N HIS A 207 -23.21 12.29 -0.88
CA HIS A 207 -24.31 12.11 0.07
C HIS A 207 -23.83 11.80 1.50
N TYR A 208 -22.82 10.93 1.66
CA TYR A 208 -22.35 10.50 2.98
C TYR A 208 -21.24 11.38 3.59
N ALA A 209 -20.43 12.06 2.78
CA ALA A 209 -19.26 12.82 3.23
C ALA A 209 -19.25 14.31 2.83
N GLY A 210 -20.25 14.76 2.07
CA GLY A 210 -20.40 16.12 1.56
C GLY A 210 -19.83 16.30 0.15
N GLU A 211 -20.37 17.24 -0.62
CA GLU A 211 -19.99 17.51 -2.02
C GLU A 211 -18.48 17.69 -2.22
N ASN A 212 -17.83 18.33 -1.26
CA ASN A 212 -16.42 18.67 -1.32
C ASN A 212 -15.49 17.56 -0.80
N TYR A 213 -15.98 16.33 -0.54
CA TYR A 213 -15.19 15.26 0.11
C TYR A 213 -13.81 14.98 -0.52
N HIS A 214 -13.66 15.30 -1.81
CA HIS A 214 -12.44 15.12 -2.60
C HIS A 214 -11.35 16.16 -2.32
N LEU A 215 -11.69 17.28 -1.66
CA LEU A 215 -10.74 18.31 -1.27
C LEU A 215 -9.94 17.91 -0.03
N PRO A 216 -8.68 18.35 0.10
CA PRO A 216 -7.85 18.00 1.24
C PRO A 216 -8.24 18.76 2.52
N GLY A 217 -7.95 18.16 3.66
CA GLY A 217 -8.09 18.79 4.98
C GLY A 217 -9.51 19.21 5.31
N VAL A 218 -9.66 20.40 5.90
CA VAL A 218 -10.96 20.94 6.34
C VAL A 218 -11.90 21.23 5.17
N ALA A 219 -11.36 21.61 4.01
CA ALA A 219 -12.16 21.97 2.84
C ALA A 219 -13.01 20.79 2.33
N GLY A 220 -12.55 19.55 2.54
CA GLY A 220 -13.29 18.35 2.17
C GLY A 220 -14.08 17.72 3.30
N ASN A 221 -14.43 18.48 4.33
CA ASN A 221 -15.20 17.97 5.45
C ASN A 221 -16.49 18.74 5.67
N ASP A 222 -17.61 18.05 5.52
CA ASP A 222 -18.86 18.48 6.10
C ASP A 222 -19.04 17.78 7.46
N ILE A 223 -18.88 18.54 8.54
CA ILE A 223 -19.03 18.01 9.90
C ILE A 223 -20.47 17.57 10.19
N THR A 224 -21.48 18.12 9.50
CA THR A 224 -22.87 17.76 9.74
C THR A 224 -23.21 16.37 9.22
N LEU A 225 -22.42 15.86 8.27
CA LEU A 225 -22.55 14.52 7.70
C LEU A 225 -21.57 13.54 8.33
N THR A 226 -20.31 13.95 8.47
CA THR A 226 -19.22 13.05 8.92
C THR A 226 -19.09 12.97 10.44
N ASN A 227 -19.57 13.98 11.16
CA ASN A 227 -19.35 14.17 12.59
C ASN A 227 -17.86 14.18 13.01
N VAL A 228 -16.94 14.44 12.07
CA VAL A 228 -15.51 14.61 12.36
C VAL A 228 -15.24 16.10 12.57
N PRO A 229 -14.72 16.53 13.74
CA PRO A 229 -14.37 17.91 13.98
C PRO A 229 -13.33 18.42 12.99
N ASN A 230 -13.54 19.62 12.44
CA ASN A 230 -12.60 20.23 11.48
C ASN A 230 -11.17 20.32 12.04
N ILE A 231 -11.01 20.58 13.35
CA ILE A 231 -9.69 20.63 13.99
C ILE A 231 -8.93 19.30 13.90
N ARG A 232 -9.63 18.14 13.90
CA ARG A 232 -9.02 16.82 13.72
C ARG A 232 -8.41 16.71 12.32
N LEU A 233 -9.17 17.09 11.30
CA LEU A 233 -8.72 16.98 9.91
C LEU A 233 -7.71 18.06 9.54
N LEU A 234 -7.79 19.24 10.15
CA LEU A 234 -6.76 20.27 10.05
C LEU A 234 -5.42 19.73 10.56
N PHE A 235 -5.40 19.17 11.77
CA PHE A 235 -4.21 18.54 12.35
C PHE A 235 -3.63 17.45 11.44
N ARG A 236 -4.47 16.51 10.97
CA ARG A 236 -4.02 15.45 10.04
C ARG A 236 -3.38 16.02 8.79
N HIS A 237 -4.00 17.04 8.20
CA HIS A 237 -3.53 17.67 6.98
C HIS A 237 -2.21 18.42 7.20
N GLU A 238 -2.11 19.25 8.23
CA GLU A 238 -0.90 20.03 8.54
C GLU A 238 0.30 19.13 8.82
N VAL A 239 0.12 18.06 9.59
CA VAL A 239 1.20 17.10 9.87
C VAL A 239 1.63 16.39 8.59
N LEU A 240 0.70 15.94 7.75
CA LEU A 240 1.04 15.31 6.47
C LEU A 240 1.80 16.26 5.54
N GLN A 241 1.38 17.53 5.45
CA GLN A 241 2.08 18.53 4.65
C GLN A 241 3.48 18.83 5.21
N ALA A 242 3.65 18.87 6.52
CA ALA A 242 4.95 19.04 7.16
C ALA A 242 5.91 17.87 6.83
N GLU A 243 5.42 16.63 6.90
CA GLU A 243 6.20 15.42 6.57
C GLU A 243 6.57 15.38 5.08
N LEU A 244 5.64 15.69 4.18
CA LEU A 244 5.92 15.81 2.74
C LEU A 244 6.96 16.90 2.44
N THR A 245 6.88 18.03 3.15
CA THR A 245 7.85 19.13 3.03
C THR A 245 9.23 18.69 3.51
N LEU A 246 9.30 17.95 4.62
CA LEU A 246 10.54 17.40 5.17
C LEU A 246 11.24 16.49 4.14
N VAL A 247 10.51 15.52 3.56
CA VAL A 247 11.03 14.60 2.56
C VAL A 247 11.47 15.34 1.30
N SER A 248 10.67 16.28 0.81
CA SER A 248 10.98 17.09 -0.37
C SER A 248 12.24 17.92 -0.19
N ASN A 249 12.44 18.50 1.00
CA ASN A 249 13.63 19.25 1.32
C ASN A 249 14.87 18.35 1.43
N GLY A 250 14.74 17.18 2.07
CA GLY A 250 15.81 16.18 2.12
C GLY A 250 16.25 15.72 0.73
N ALA A 251 15.30 15.48 -0.17
CA ALA A 251 15.56 15.09 -1.55
C ALA A 251 16.34 16.18 -2.32
N ARG A 252 15.95 17.46 -2.15
CA ARG A 252 16.64 18.61 -2.78
C ARG A 252 18.07 18.78 -2.29
N VAL A 253 18.31 18.58 -1.00
CA VAL A 253 19.67 18.65 -0.41
C VAL A 253 20.54 17.52 -0.96
N SER A 254 20.02 16.29 -1.01
CA SER A 254 20.72 15.13 -1.57
C SER A 254 21.09 15.35 -3.04
N GLN A 255 20.15 15.83 -3.87
CA GLN A 255 20.42 16.16 -5.27
C GLN A 255 21.54 17.19 -5.45
N ARG A 256 21.59 18.22 -4.60
CA ARG A 256 22.68 19.22 -4.61
C ARG A 256 24.02 18.64 -4.18
N ALA A 257 24.04 17.71 -3.24
CA ALA A 257 25.27 17.04 -2.81
C ALA A 257 25.84 16.12 -3.92
N VAL A 258 24.97 15.45 -4.67
CA VAL A 258 25.36 14.60 -5.81
C VAL A 258 25.91 15.44 -6.97
N THR A 259 25.33 16.61 -7.27
CA THR A 259 25.82 17.48 -8.35
C THR A 259 27.09 18.25 -8.00
N MET A 260 27.40 18.46 -6.72
CA MET A 260 28.59 19.18 -6.25
C MET A 260 29.83 18.28 -6.04
N SER A 261 29.72 16.97 -6.21
CA SER A 261 30.86 16.05 -6.07
C SER A 261 31.54 15.83 -7.42
N PRO A 262 32.77 16.33 -7.68
CA PRO A 262 33.49 15.97 -8.89
C PRO A 262 33.92 14.50 -8.79
N LEU A 263 33.53 13.70 -9.79
CA LEU A 263 34.07 12.35 -9.98
C LEU A 263 35.61 12.43 -9.96
N PRO A 264 36.33 11.63 -9.14
CA PRO A 264 37.78 11.59 -9.21
C PRO A 264 38.16 11.02 -10.57
N MET A 265 38.71 11.88 -11.43
CA MET A 265 39.33 11.46 -12.68
C MET A 265 40.55 10.61 -12.30
N MET A 266 40.43 9.28 -12.41
CA MET A 266 41.57 8.39 -12.29
C MET A 266 42.57 8.75 -13.39
N ARG A 267 43.66 9.43 -12.99
CA ARG A 267 44.82 9.66 -13.86
C ARG A 267 45.43 8.30 -14.22
N ALA A 268 45.33 7.93 -15.49
CA ALA A 268 46.10 6.82 -16.04
C ALA A 268 47.59 7.14 -15.93
N GLY A 269 48.27 6.48 -14.98
CA GLY A 269 49.72 6.56 -14.83
C GLY A 269 50.40 5.83 -15.97
N SER A 270 51.03 6.59 -16.86
CA SER A 270 51.91 6.12 -17.93
C SER A 270 53.10 5.35 -17.37
N ARG A 271 53.22 4.05 -17.70
CA ARG A 271 54.45 3.27 -17.52
C ARG A 271 55.45 3.63 -18.63
N GLY A 272 56.43 4.46 -18.31
CA GLY A 272 57.63 4.72 -19.12
C GLY A 272 58.86 4.03 -18.52
N LYS A 273 59.60 3.29 -19.36
CA LYS A 273 60.80 2.51 -19.05
C LYS A 273 62.05 3.37 -18.78
N SER A 274 62.91 2.91 -17.87
CA SER A 274 64.39 2.84 -17.95
C SER A 274 64.88 2.22 -16.62
N GLY A 275 65.85 1.33 -16.50
CA GLY A 275 66.94 0.88 -17.35
C GLY A 275 68.27 0.98 -16.56
N SER A 276 69.01 -0.14 -16.45
CA SER A 276 70.39 -0.34 -15.92
C SER A 276 70.52 -0.63 -14.40
N SER A 277 70.81 -1.87 -13.99
CA SER A 277 72.13 -2.56 -13.80
C SER A 277 72.78 -2.15 -12.46
N SER A 278 73.30 -2.98 -11.56
CA SER A 278 74.01 -4.27 -11.60
C SER A 278 74.26 -4.70 -10.13
N GLY A 279 74.69 -5.95 -9.84
CA GLY A 279 75.31 -6.27 -8.54
C GLY A 279 74.94 -7.63 -7.95
N SER A 280 75.84 -8.58 -8.11
CA SER A 280 75.83 -9.99 -7.68
C SER A 280 76.06 -10.24 -6.19
N GLY A 281 75.49 -11.33 -5.65
CA GLY A 281 75.91 -11.98 -4.39
C GLY A 281 75.08 -13.23 -4.05
N PRO A 282 75.67 -14.45 -3.87
CA PRO A 282 74.94 -15.72 -3.74
C PRO A 282 74.90 -16.21 -2.25
N PRO A 283 74.59 -17.48 -1.89
CA PRO A 283 73.30 -17.86 -1.28
C PRO A 283 73.36 -18.57 0.10
N SER A 284 72.21 -18.56 0.82
CA SER A 284 71.72 -19.56 1.82
C SER A 284 72.55 -19.79 3.12
N PRO A 285 72.10 -20.58 4.14
CA PRO A 285 70.77 -21.12 4.48
C PRO A 285 70.33 -20.90 5.95
N LEU A 286 69.00 -20.97 6.22
CA LEU A 286 68.33 -21.83 7.21
C LEU A 286 66.80 -21.63 7.10
#